data_AF-A0A844CL05-F1
#
_entry.id   AF-A0A844CL05-F1
#
_cell.length_a   1.000
_cell.length_b   1.000
_cell.length_c   1.000
_cell.angle_alpha   90.00
_cell.angle_beta   90.00
_cell.angle_gamma   90.00
#
_symmetry.space_group_name_H-M   'P 1'
#
loop_
_entity.id
_entity.type
_entity.pdbx_description
1 polymer ?
#
loop_
_entity_poly.entity_id
_entity_poly.type
_entity_poly.pdbx_seq_one_letter_code
_entity_poly.pdbx_strand_id
1 'polypeptide(L)'
;MKITKHKDEYLIENSGEQLAKVETYRNTYHKNHCYIKFDLEDTAVISEANLFQKIADEEKSPLQVMISSLETQKTTFLASQGFKKARISHEMEVKKQDLLKGLSSGESKIFKAIRGQNDYRECCELLFNHYK
;
A
#
# COMPACT_ATOMS: atom_id res chain seq x y z
N MET A 1 9.17 21.68 -15.96
CA MET A 1 9.29 20.33 -15.40
C MET A 1 9.00 19.31 -16.49
N LYS A 2 9.85 18.30 -16.64
CA LYS A 2 9.73 17.21 -17.62
C LYS A 2 9.54 15.91 -16.84
N ILE A 3 8.66 15.05 -17.33
CA ILE A 3 8.42 13.73 -16.74
C ILE A 3 8.75 12.71 -17.81
N THR A 4 9.67 11.79 -17.51
CA THR A 4 10.11 10.74 -18.43
C THR A 4 9.82 9.39 -17.81
N LYS A 5 9.15 8.50 -18.55
CA LYS A 5 8.87 7.13 -18.13
C LYS A 5 9.95 6.18 -18.62
N HIS A 6 10.47 5.36 -17.71
CA HIS A 6 11.39 4.25 -17.98
C HIS A 6 10.84 2.99 -17.33
N LYS A 7 10.13 2.17 -18.14
CA LYS A 7 9.40 0.98 -17.65
C LYS A 7 8.42 1.34 -16.53
N ASP A 8 8.71 0.91 -15.31
CA ASP A 8 7.88 1.06 -14.12
C ASP A 8 8.32 2.27 -13.28
N GLU A 9 9.18 3.14 -13.82
CA GLU A 9 9.73 4.30 -13.12
C GLU A 9 9.45 5.59 -13.88
N TYR A 10 9.21 6.68 -13.15
CA TYR A 10 9.06 8.02 -13.66
C TYR A 10 10.15 8.90 -13.06
N LEU A 11 10.92 9.55 -13.94
CA LEU A 11 11.92 10.55 -13.57
C LEU A 11 11.33 11.94 -13.79
N ILE A 12 11.42 12.78 -12.77
CA ILE A 12 10.94 14.16 -12.78
C ILE A 12 12.16 15.07 -12.81
N GLU A 13 12.27 15.87 -13.87
CA GLU A 13 13.42 16.73 -14.12
C GLU A 13 12.99 18.21 -14.22
N ASN A 14 13.83 19.12 -13.75
CA ASN A 14 13.66 20.55 -14.00
C ASN A 14 15.01 21.16 -14.39
N SER A 15 15.05 21.85 -15.54
CA SER A 15 16.28 22.46 -16.07
C SER A 15 17.49 21.51 -16.15
N GLY A 16 17.26 20.21 -16.33
CA GLY A 16 18.31 19.18 -16.43
C GLY A 16 18.73 18.55 -15.10
N GLU A 17 18.20 19.01 -13.97
CA GLU A 17 18.38 18.39 -12.67
C GLU A 17 17.26 17.40 -12.39
N GLN A 18 17.61 16.18 -11.96
CA GLN A 18 16.64 15.20 -11.48
C GLN A 18 16.13 15.65 -10.13
N LEU A 19 14.84 15.96 -10.07
CA LEU A 19 14.17 16.36 -8.84
C LEU A 19 13.61 15.16 -8.10
N ALA A 20 13.07 14.17 -8.82
CA ALA A 20 12.37 13.09 -8.17
C ALA A 20 12.30 11.80 -8.97
N LYS A 21 12.08 10.70 -8.24
CA LYS A 21 11.77 9.39 -8.81
C LYS A 21 10.47 8.84 -8.23
N VAL A 22 9.55 8.42 -9.09
CA VAL A 22 8.34 7.69 -8.71
C VAL A 22 8.38 6.30 -9.32
N GLU A 23 8.39 5.28 -8.47
CA GLU A 23 8.27 3.88 -8.87
C GLU A 23 6.81 3.46 -8.87
N THR A 24 6.44 2.61 -9.83
CA THR A 24 5.09 2.07 -9.98
C THR A 24 5.12 0.55 -9.90
N TYR A 25 4.05 -0.04 -9.36
CA TYR A 25 3.88 -1.49 -9.31
C TYR A 25 2.42 -1.89 -9.23
N ARG A 26 2.12 -3.15 -9.56
CA ARG A 26 0.77 -3.72 -9.51
C ARG A 26 0.72 -4.84 -8.48
N ASN A 27 -0.26 -4.78 -7.58
CA ASN A 27 -0.55 -5.89 -6.69
C ASN A 27 -1.29 -6.98 -7.49
N THR A 28 -0.74 -8.20 -7.53
CA THR A 28 -1.32 -9.32 -8.29
C THR A 28 -2.72 -9.73 -7.82
N TYR A 29 -3.05 -9.43 -6.56
CA TYR A 29 -4.36 -9.68 -5.95
C TYR A 29 -5.33 -8.48 -6.04
N HIS A 30 -4.83 -7.29 -6.40
CA HIS A 30 -5.61 -6.06 -6.51
C HIS A 30 -5.23 -5.29 -7.77
N LYS A 31 -5.88 -5.63 -8.89
CA LYS A 31 -5.53 -5.09 -10.22
C LYS A 31 -6.14 -3.73 -10.56
N ASN A 32 -6.96 -3.17 -9.68
CA ASN A 32 -7.74 -1.95 -9.96
C ASN A 32 -6.94 -0.66 -9.75
N HIS A 33 -5.77 -0.71 -9.11
CA HIS A 33 -4.97 0.47 -8.79
C HIS A 33 -3.52 0.28 -9.25
N CYS A 34 -2.86 1.39 -9.58
CA CYS A 34 -1.42 1.46 -9.75
C CYS A 34 -0.82 1.90 -8.42
N TYR A 35 0.03 1.07 -7.82
CA TYR A 35 0.69 1.46 -6.60
C TYR A 35 1.92 2.30 -6.93
N ILE A 36 2.20 3.31 -6.10
CA ILE A 36 3.37 4.18 -6.25
C ILE A 36 4.25 4.17 -5.01
N LYS A 37 5.55 4.40 -5.22
CA LYS A 37 6.56 4.68 -4.17
C LYS A 37 7.41 5.87 -4.61
N PHE A 38 7.73 6.74 -3.67
CA PHE A 38 8.58 7.92 -3.88
C PHE A 38 9.12 8.42 -2.52
N ASP A 39 10.22 9.18 -2.55
CA ASP A 39 10.83 9.77 -1.37
C ASP A 39 10.51 11.27 -1.22
N LEU A 40 10.82 11.86 -0.06
CA LEU A 40 10.47 13.26 0.26
C LEU A 40 11.53 14.27 -0.16
N GLU A 41 12.81 13.88 -0.20
CA GLU A 41 13.89 14.73 -0.72
C GLU A 41 13.52 15.26 -2.10
N ASP A 42 12.80 14.41 -2.84
CA ASP A 42 12.23 14.64 -4.14
C ASP A 42 11.12 15.72 -4.19
N THR A 43 10.39 15.95 -3.11
CA THR A 43 9.11 16.69 -3.13
C THR A 43 9.23 18.19 -2.91
N ALA A 44 10.30 18.67 -2.27
CA ALA A 44 10.46 20.09 -1.95
C ALA A 44 10.53 20.98 -3.21
N VAL A 45 10.84 20.39 -4.37
CA VAL A 45 10.98 21.07 -5.66
C VAL A 45 9.85 20.74 -6.64
N ILE A 46 8.96 19.79 -6.30
CA ILE A 46 7.81 19.44 -7.13
C ILE A 46 6.68 20.44 -6.87
N SER A 47 6.72 21.56 -7.61
CA SER A 47 5.67 22.58 -7.60
C SER A 47 4.55 22.31 -8.62
N GLU A 48 4.70 21.30 -9.49
CA GLU A 48 3.73 21.01 -10.52
C GLU A 48 2.50 20.32 -9.92
N ALA A 49 1.39 21.05 -9.84
CA ALA A 49 0.13 20.62 -9.21
C ALA A 49 -0.52 19.36 -9.80
N ASN A 50 0.02 18.80 -10.89
CA ASN A 50 -0.58 17.71 -11.65
C ASN A 50 0.38 16.53 -11.91
N LEU A 51 1.50 16.40 -11.18
CA LEU A 51 2.46 15.31 -11.38
C LEU A 51 1.76 13.95 -11.35
N PHE A 52 1.03 13.67 -10.27
CA PHE A 52 0.40 12.37 -10.08
C PHE A 52 -0.81 12.15 -11.01
N GLN A 53 -1.45 13.22 -11.48
CA GLN A 53 -2.50 13.08 -12.49
C GLN A 53 -1.92 12.58 -13.81
N LYS A 54 -0.79 13.13 -14.27
CA LYS A 54 -0.11 12.67 -15.49
C LYS A 54 0.30 11.20 -15.39
N ILE A 55 0.82 10.78 -14.24
CA ILE A 55 1.18 9.38 -14.00
C ILE A 55 -0.08 8.50 -14.03
N ALA A 56 -1.19 8.92 -13.41
CA ALA A 56 -2.45 8.17 -13.43
C ALA A 56 -3.00 7.97 -14.86
N ASP A 57 -2.91 9.02 -15.68
CA ASP A 57 -3.36 9.01 -17.08
C ASP A 57 -2.51 8.04 -17.92
N GLU A 58 -1.18 8.08 -17.75
CA GLU A 58 -0.24 7.17 -18.42
C GLU A 58 -0.44 5.71 -17.98
N GLU A 59 -0.65 5.47 -16.69
CA GLU A 59 -0.93 4.16 -16.11
C GLU A 59 -2.36 3.65 -16.34
N LYS A 60 -3.22 4.50 -16.91
CA LYS A 60 -4.65 4.25 -17.17
C LYS A 60 -5.36 3.66 -15.95
N SER A 61 -5.01 4.14 -14.76
CA SER A 61 -5.43 3.56 -13.49
C SER A 61 -5.32 4.58 -12.37
N PRO A 62 -6.27 4.58 -11.42
CA PRO A 62 -6.12 5.35 -10.19
C PRO A 62 -4.83 4.96 -9.46
N LEU A 63 -4.17 5.95 -8.86
CA LEU A 63 -2.95 5.73 -8.08
C LEU A 63 -3.29 5.40 -6.62
N GLN A 64 -2.48 4.54 -6.02
CA GLN A 64 -2.55 4.19 -4.62
C GLN A 64 -1.17 4.23 -3.98
N VAL A 65 -1.08 4.77 -2.78
CA VAL A 65 0.15 4.84 -2.00
C VAL A 65 -0.11 4.36 -0.58
N MET A 66 0.87 3.69 -0.01
CA MET A 66 0.91 3.35 1.42
C MET A 66 2.06 4.11 2.04
N ILE A 67 1.77 4.92 3.05
CA ILE A 67 2.75 5.71 3.78
C ILE A 67 2.56 5.50 5.28
N SER A 68 3.62 5.67 6.06
CA SER A 68 3.51 5.65 7.50
C SER A 68 2.70 6.85 7.99
N SER A 69 1.91 6.66 9.05
CA SER A 69 1.23 7.77 9.72
C SER A 69 2.19 8.79 10.34
N LEU A 70 3.47 8.42 10.50
CA LEU A 70 4.53 9.30 10.98
C LEU A 70 5.08 10.21 9.87
N GLU A 71 4.86 9.89 8.58
CA GLU A 71 5.29 10.69 7.43
C GLU A 71 4.29 11.82 7.12
N THR A 72 4.13 12.74 8.07
CA THR A 72 3.15 13.84 8.01
C THR A 72 3.37 14.79 6.82
N GLN A 73 4.64 14.99 6.42
CA GLN A 73 5.00 15.78 5.24
C GLN A 73 4.55 15.10 3.93
N LYS A 74 4.84 13.80 3.73
CA LYS A 74 4.33 13.05 2.55
C LYS A 74 2.81 13.07 2.52
N THR A 75 2.18 12.89 3.68
CA THR A 75 0.72 12.89 3.79
C THR A 75 0.13 14.22 3.33
N THR A 76 0.70 15.34 3.79
CA THR A 76 0.25 16.69 3.42
C THR A 76 0.47 16.97 1.94
N PHE A 77 1.63 16.59 1.40
CA PHE A 77 1.94 16.71 -0.02
C PHE A 77 0.98 15.89 -0.89
N LEU A 78 0.73 14.63 -0.56
CA LEU A 78 -0.21 13.80 -1.30
C LEU A 78 -1.64 14.37 -1.26
N ALA A 79 -2.07 14.89 -0.11
CA ALA A 79 -3.37 15.53 0.02
C ALA A 79 -3.49 16.78 -0.88
N SER A 80 -2.42 17.59 -1.00
CA SER A 80 -2.41 18.75 -1.88
C SER A 80 -2.45 18.38 -3.37
N GLN A 81 -2.04 17.15 -3.72
CA GLN A 81 -2.11 16.57 -5.06
C GLN A 81 -3.42 15.79 -5.32
N GLY A 82 -4.42 15.88 -4.42
CA GLY A 82 -5.73 15.28 -4.62
C GLY A 82 -5.91 13.85 -4.09
N PHE A 83 -4.90 13.27 -3.44
CA PHE A 83 -5.07 11.98 -2.78
C PHE A 83 -6.03 12.09 -1.58
N LYS A 84 -6.81 11.03 -1.37
CA LYS A 84 -7.72 10.90 -0.23
C LYS A 84 -7.33 9.68 0.60
N LYS A 85 -7.40 9.82 1.93
CA LYS A 85 -7.16 8.69 2.84
C LYS A 85 -8.31 7.68 2.74
N ALA A 86 -8.05 6.56 2.08
CA ALA A 86 -9.05 5.50 1.90
C ALA A 86 -9.07 4.46 3.04
N ARG A 87 -7.92 4.17 3.66
CA ARG A 87 -7.79 3.17 4.73
C ARG A 87 -6.68 3.55 5.71
N ILE A 88 -6.78 3.03 6.93
CA ILE A 88 -5.70 3.01 7.92
C ILE A 88 -5.36 1.55 8.16
N SER A 89 -4.08 1.22 8.03
CA SER A 89 -3.55 -0.10 8.40
C SER A 89 -2.86 0.03 9.75
N HIS A 90 -3.26 -0.81 10.70
CA HIS A 90 -2.60 -0.92 11.99
C HIS A 90 -1.63 -2.10 11.92
N GLU A 91 -0.38 -1.84 12.28
CA GLU A 91 0.63 -2.87 12.49
C GLU A 91 0.91 -2.94 13.99
N MET A 92 1.09 -4.16 14.50
CA MET A 92 1.41 -4.39 15.90
C MET A 92 2.54 -5.40 15.99
N GLU A 93 3.52 -5.11 16.83
CA GLU A 93 4.51 -6.08 17.25
C GLU A 93 3.94 -6.84 18.45
N VAL A 94 3.75 -8.16 18.29
CA VAL A 94 3.23 -9.03 19.34
C VAL A 94 4.22 -10.15 19.64
N LYS A 95 4.36 -10.48 20.91
CA LYS A 95 5.22 -11.53 21.44
C LYS A 95 4.38 -12.65 22.02
N LYS A 96 4.98 -13.82 22.18
CA LYS A 96 4.32 -15.00 22.79
C LYS A 96 3.72 -14.69 24.17
N GLN A 97 4.36 -13.80 24.92
CA GLN A 97 3.90 -13.38 26.25
C GLN A 97 2.65 -12.50 26.24
N ASP A 98 2.28 -11.92 25.09
CA ASP A 98 1.10 -11.06 24.95
C ASP A 98 -0.19 -11.88 24.77
N LEU A 99 -0.08 -13.21 24.69
CA LEU A 99 -1.24 -14.11 24.63
C LEU A 99 -2.00 -14.09 25.96
N LEU A 100 -3.31 -13.86 25.91
CA LEU A 100 -4.22 -13.91 27.08
C LEU A 100 -4.14 -15.24 27.86
N LYS A 101 -3.81 -16.33 27.16
CA LYS A 101 -3.53 -17.63 27.75
C LYS A 101 -2.24 -18.16 27.15
N GLY A 102 -1.32 -18.60 28.00
CA GLY A 102 -0.09 -19.25 27.54
C GLY A 102 -0.41 -20.44 26.64
N LEU A 103 0.38 -20.65 25.59
CA LEU A 103 0.29 -21.86 24.79
C LEU A 103 0.56 -23.06 25.68
N SER A 104 -0.38 -24.01 25.72
CA SER A 104 -0.16 -25.31 26.35
C SER A 104 1.06 -25.99 25.72
N SER A 105 1.88 -26.65 26.53
CA SER A 105 3.06 -27.38 26.08
C SER A 105 2.74 -28.64 25.24
N GLY A 106 1.46 -29.00 25.12
CA GLY A 106 1.01 -30.14 24.32
C GLY A 106 0.91 -29.83 22.83
N GLU A 107 1.21 -30.83 22.00
CA GLU A 107 0.98 -30.75 20.55
C GLU A 107 -0.51 -30.61 20.25
N SER A 108 -0.88 -29.49 19.61
CA SER A 108 -2.23 -29.34 19.05
C SER A 108 -2.24 -29.90 17.64
N LYS A 109 -3.22 -30.75 17.32
CA LYS A 109 -3.43 -31.21 15.94
C LYS A 109 -3.93 -30.03 15.10
N ILE A 110 -3.14 -29.65 14.10
CA ILE A 110 -3.53 -28.62 13.11
C ILE A 110 -4.19 -29.33 11.94
N PHE A 111 -5.45 -29.01 11.69
CA PHE A 111 -6.17 -29.46 10.50
C PHE A 111 -6.15 -28.35 9.45
N LYS A 112 -6.00 -28.73 8.17
CA LYS A 112 -5.98 -27.80 7.03
C LYS A 112 -7.17 -28.08 6.13
N ALA A 113 -7.90 -27.04 5.78
CA ALA A 113 -8.96 -27.10 4.77
C ALA A 113 -8.54 -26.31 3.52
N ILE A 114 -8.92 -26.80 2.35
CA ILE A 114 -8.57 -26.23 1.05
C ILE A 114 -9.83 -25.62 0.43
N ARG A 115 -9.67 -24.50 -0.28
CA ARG A 115 -10.76 -23.86 -1.01
C ARG A 115 -11.49 -24.86 -1.92
N GLY A 116 -12.81 -24.93 -1.77
CA GLY A 116 -13.68 -25.88 -2.47
C GLY A 116 -14.14 -27.07 -1.62
N GLN A 117 -13.52 -27.29 -0.45
CA GLN A 117 -14.00 -28.27 0.52
C GLN A 117 -15.10 -27.68 1.42
N ASN A 118 -15.98 -28.54 1.95
CA ASN A 118 -17.01 -28.12 2.90
C ASN A 118 -16.38 -27.54 4.18
N ASP A 119 -15.37 -28.21 4.73
CA ASP A 119 -14.62 -27.77 5.91
C ASP A 119 -14.06 -26.35 5.73
N TYR A 120 -13.61 -25.99 4.52
CA TYR A 120 -13.12 -24.64 4.24
C TYR A 120 -14.25 -23.60 4.34
N ARG A 121 -15.44 -23.92 3.82
CA ARG A 121 -16.61 -23.04 3.92
C ARG A 121 -17.04 -22.86 5.38
N GLU A 122 -17.08 -23.94 6.15
CA GLU A 122 -17.41 -23.89 7.58
C GLU A 122 -16.40 -23.06 8.38
N CYS A 123 -15.10 -23.21 8.11
CA CYS A 123 -14.07 -22.35 8.71
C CYS A 123 -14.28 -20.87 8.35
N CYS A 124 -14.62 -20.55 7.10
CA CYS A 124 -14.93 -19.17 6.71
C CYS A 124 -16.15 -18.63 7.47
N GLU A 125 -17.23 -19.41 7.60
CA GLU A 125 -18.43 -19.00 8.34
C GLU A 125 -18.13 -18.75 9.82
N LEU A 126 -17.35 -19.61 10.46
CA LEU A 126 -16.89 -19.42 11.85
C LEU A 126 -16.11 -18.11 12.02
N LEU A 127 -15.17 -17.83 11.11
CA LEU A 127 -14.40 -16.59 11.12
C LEU A 127 -15.32 -15.37 10.98
N PHE A 128 -16.24 -15.37 10.01
CA PHE A 128 -17.13 -14.24 9.79
C PHE A 128 -18.10 -14.01 10.96
N ASN A 129 -18.58 -15.08 11.60
CA ASN A 129 -19.46 -14.95 12.77
C ASN A 129 -18.73 -14.38 14.00
N HIS A 130 -17.41 -14.55 14.12
CA HIS A 130 -16.63 -13.94 15.20
C HIS A 130 -16.55 -12.41 15.10
N TYR A 131 -16.65 -11.87 13.88
CA TYR A 131 -16.57 -10.42 13.61
C TYR A 131 -17.95 -9.75 13.42
N LYS A 132 -19.05 -10.49 13.60
CA LYS A 132 -20.40 -9.91 13.69
C LYS A 132 -20.67 -9.42 15.11
#